data_AF-A0A6M6JGH7-F1
#
_entry.id   AF-A0A6M6JGH7-F1
#
_cell.length_a   1.000
_cell.length_b   1.000
_cell.length_c   1.000
_cell.angle_alpha   90.00
_cell.angle_beta   90.00
_cell.angle_gamma   90.00
#
_symmetry.space_group_name_H-M   'P 1'
#
loop_
_entity.id
_entity.type
_entity.pdbx_description
1 polymer ?
#
loop_
_entity_poly.entity_id
_entity_poly.type
_entity_poly.pdbx_seq_one_letter_code
_entity_poly.pdbx_strand_id
1 'polypeptide(L)'
;MTIRLFPAPPPLSGDAPALDYGDRARCLAAAHRARRTYPGPLGELVARELTSYAEFGHRFGDGLIPRLVAAVLSEHVDSASEPGSGPRA
;
A
#
# COMPACT_ATOMS: atom_id res chain seq x y z
N MET A 1 5.16 41.98 7.69
CA MET A 1 4.78 40.69 7.08
C MET A 1 5.74 39.64 7.61
N THR A 2 5.32 38.85 8.60
CA THR A 2 6.23 37.96 9.36
C THR A 2 6.03 36.53 8.89
N ILE A 3 7.03 35.96 8.22
CA ILE A 3 7.03 34.56 7.78
C ILE A 3 7.24 33.70 9.04
N ARG A 4 6.25 32.88 9.41
CA ARG A 4 6.44 31.82 10.40
C ARG A 4 7.17 30.67 9.72
N LEU A 5 8.45 30.49 10.05
CA LEU A 5 9.19 29.27 9.75
C LEU A 5 8.53 28.14 10.55
N PHE A 6 8.10 27.08 9.86
CA PHE A 6 7.65 25.86 10.53
C PHE A 6 8.80 25.33 11.39
N PRO A 7 8.53 24.82 12.61
CA PRO A 7 9.56 24.18 13.40
C PRO A 7 10.17 23.04 12.58
N ALA A 8 11.50 22.90 12.65
CA ALA A 8 12.18 21.78 12.01
C ALA A 8 11.52 20.47 12.47
N PRO A 9 11.20 19.53 11.57
CA PRO A 9 10.61 18.27 11.96
C PRO A 9 11.54 17.57 12.96
N PRO A 10 11.00 16.89 13.97
CA PRO A 10 11.82 16.15 14.92
C PRO A 10 12.68 15.13 14.16
N PRO A 11 13.90 14.84 14.64
CA PRO A 11 14.72 13.79 14.04
C PRO A 11 13.94 12.47 14.06
N LEU A 12 13.80 11.86 12.88
CA LEU A 12 13.18 10.55 12.75
C LEU A 12 14.09 9.52 13.44
N SER A 13 13.69 9.05 14.61
CA SER A 13 14.36 7.93 15.28
C SER A 13 13.87 6.62 14.65
N GLY A 14 14.79 5.76 14.22
CA GLY A 14 14.50 4.46 13.62
C GLY A 14 14.28 3.34 14.63
N ASP A 15 13.80 3.67 15.83
CA ASP A 15 13.61 2.75 16.96
C ASP A 15 12.23 2.09 16.98
N ALA A 16 11.42 2.31 15.96
CA ALA A 16 10.18 1.56 15.76
C ALA A 16 10.51 0.05 15.70
N PRO A 17 9.77 -0.80 16.45
CA PRO A 17 9.99 -2.23 16.41
C PRO A 17 9.81 -2.73 14.97
N ALA A 18 10.81 -3.47 14.49
CA ALA A 18 10.73 -4.12 13.20
C ALA A 18 9.55 -5.10 13.18
N LEU A 19 8.90 -5.22 12.02
CA LEU A 19 7.91 -6.27 11.81
C LEU A 19 8.56 -7.65 11.96
N ASP A 20 7.76 -8.63 12.39
CA ASP A 20 8.19 -10.01 12.29
C ASP A 20 8.42 -10.40 10.82
N TYR A 21 9.22 -11.45 10.60
CA TYR A 21 9.59 -11.89 9.26
C TYR A 21 8.38 -12.24 8.38
N GLY A 22 7.36 -12.87 8.96
CA GLY A 22 6.15 -13.30 8.27
C GLY A 22 5.30 -12.11 7.83
N ASP A 23 5.10 -11.14 8.71
CA ASP A 23 4.38 -9.91 8.40
C ASP A 23 5.11 -9.05 7.38
N ARG A 24 6.45 -8.98 7.47
CA ARG A 24 7.27 -8.35 6.44
C ARG A 24 7.10 -9.03 5.09
N ALA A 25 7.20 -10.36 5.04
CA ALA A 25 7.03 -11.13 3.80
C ALA A 25 5.62 -10.95 3.21
N ARG A 26 4.59 -10.92 4.06
CA ARG A 26 3.20 -10.71 3.66
C ARG A 26 2.99 -9.33 3.04
N CYS A 27 3.59 -8.29 3.61
CA CYS A 27 3.54 -6.93 3.05
C CYS A 27 4.20 -6.86 1.67
N LEU A 28 5.38 -7.48 1.49
CA LEU A 28 6.06 -7.52 0.20
C LEU A 28 5.29 -8.31 -0.87
N ALA A 29 4.67 -9.42 -0.47
CA ALA A 29 3.80 -10.19 -1.36
C ALA A 29 2.58 -9.37 -1.82
N ALA A 30 1.95 -8.63 -0.89
CA ALA A 30 0.86 -7.73 -1.21
C ALA A 30 1.31 -6.59 -2.13
N ALA A 31 2.48 -5.98 -1.89
CA ALA A 31 3.04 -4.93 -2.77
C ALA A 31 3.23 -5.44 -4.20
N HIS A 32 3.75 -6.65 -4.36
CA HIS A 32 3.94 -7.27 -5.67
C HIS A 32 2.61 -7.57 -6.37
N ARG A 33 1.58 -8.00 -5.62
CA ARG A 33 0.23 -8.23 -6.15
C ARG A 33 -0.47 -6.93 -6.54
N ALA A 34 -0.35 -5.87 -5.75
CA ALA A 34 -0.97 -4.57 -6.03
C ALA A 34 -0.63 -4.03 -7.43
N ARG A 35 0.63 -4.18 -7.87
CA ARG A 35 1.06 -3.75 -9.21
C ARG A 35 0.40 -4.53 -10.35
N ARG A 36 -0.05 -5.76 -10.09
CA ARG A 36 -0.77 -6.59 -11.06
C ARG A 36 -2.27 -6.37 -11.02
N THR A 37 -2.83 -6.16 -9.83
CA THR A 37 -4.27 -5.97 -9.64
C THR A 37 -4.71 -4.57 -10.08
N TYR A 38 -3.92 -3.53 -9.77
CA TYR A 38 -4.26 -2.14 -10.10
C TYR A 38 -3.23 -1.58 -11.09
N PRO A 39 -3.54 -1.53 -12.40
CA PRO A 39 -2.60 -0.99 -13.39
C PRO A 39 -2.40 0.53 -13.19
N GLY A 40 -1.16 0.98 -13.42
CA GLY A 40 -0.82 2.40 -13.40
C GLY A 40 -0.53 2.98 -12.01
N PRO A 41 -0.68 4.31 -11.84
CA PRO A 41 -0.18 5.02 -10.65
C PRO A 41 -0.75 4.53 -9.31
N LEU A 42 -1.98 3.99 -9.31
CA LEU A 42 -2.60 3.49 -8.09
C LEU A 42 -1.91 2.23 -7.55
N GLY A 43 -1.59 1.27 -8.41
CA GLY A 43 -0.86 0.07 -8.00
C GLY A 43 0.58 0.38 -7.57
N GLU A 44 1.21 1.38 -8.20
CA GLU A 44 2.52 1.87 -7.77
C GLU A 44 2.48 2.52 -6.38
N LEU A 45 1.47 3.36 -6.12
CA LEU A 45 1.28 4.01 -4.82
C LEU A 45 1.10 2.96 -3.71
N VAL A 46 0.18 2.02 -3.91
CA VAL A 46 -0.08 0.94 -2.94
C VAL A 46 1.18 0.10 -2.73
N ALA A 47 1.90 -0.25 -3.79
CA ALA A 47 3.14 -1.02 -3.67
C ALA A 47 4.24 -0.28 -2.90
N ARG A 48 4.40 1.03 -3.13
CA ARG A 48 5.39 1.85 -2.41
C ARG A 48 5.08 1.94 -0.93
N GLU A 49 3.81 2.12 -0.59
CA GLU A 49 3.37 2.21 0.80
C GLU A 49 3.59 0.88 1.54
N LEU A 50 3.19 -0.24 0.94
CA LEU A 50 3.36 -1.58 1.52
C LEU A 50 4.83 -1.97 1.69
N THR A 51 5.70 -1.62 0.72
CA THR A 51 7.15 -1.82 0.85
C THR A 51 7.74 -0.94 1.96
N SER A 52 7.35 0.33 2.00
CA SER A 52 7.81 1.26 3.04
C SER A 52 7.43 0.77 4.43
N TYR A 53 6.20 0.28 4.58
CA TYR A 53 5.75 -0.32 5.83
C TYR A 53 6.53 -1.60 6.18
N ALA A 54 6.86 -2.44 5.20
CA ALA A 54 7.69 -3.64 5.41
C ALA A 54 9.11 -3.33 5.87
N GLU A 55 9.65 -2.16 5.48
CA GLU A 55 10.99 -1.71 5.82
C GLU A 55 11.05 -0.93 7.14
N PHE A 56 10.00 -0.16 7.44
CA PHE A 56 10.03 0.81 8.54
C PHE A 56 9.04 0.53 9.67
N GLY A 57 8.16 -0.45 9.51
CA GLY A 57 7.16 -0.81 10.51
C GLY A 57 6.05 0.23 10.70
N HIS A 58 5.34 0.12 11.83
CA HIS A 58 4.21 0.97 12.19
C HIS A 58 4.63 2.42 12.49
N ARG A 59 4.83 3.24 11.45
CA ARG A 59 5.03 4.70 11.64
C ARG A 59 3.73 5.45 11.89
N PHE A 60 2.59 4.90 11.45
CA PHE A 60 1.26 5.49 11.64
C PHE A 60 0.26 4.40 12.07
N GLY A 61 -0.27 4.53 13.29
CA GLY A 61 -0.93 3.45 14.04
C GLY A 61 -2.43 3.25 13.79
N ASP A 62 -2.95 3.54 12.60
CA ASP A 62 -4.39 3.49 12.31
C ASP A 62 -4.89 2.13 11.76
N GLY A 63 -4.01 1.12 11.70
CA GLY A 63 -4.34 -0.20 11.20
C GLY A 63 -4.77 -0.23 9.73
N LEU A 64 -4.51 0.82 8.96
CA LEU A 64 -4.84 0.87 7.53
C LEU A 64 -4.02 -0.16 6.74
N ILE A 65 -2.72 -0.26 7.02
CA ILE A 65 -1.82 -1.15 6.27
C ILE A 65 -2.20 -2.64 6.42
N PRO A 66 -2.44 -3.20 7.61
CA PRO A 66 -2.91 -4.57 7.74
C PRO A 66 -4.22 -4.85 6.96
N ARG A 67 -5.16 -3.90 6.96
CA ARG A 67 -6.41 -4.01 6.18
C ARG A 67 -6.17 -3.96 4.68
N LEU A 68 -5.25 -3.09 4.24
CA LEU A 68 -4.87 -2.97 2.84
C LEU A 68 -4.17 -4.25 2.35
N VAL A 69 -3.26 -4.82 3.14
CA VAL A 69 -2.63 -6.12 2.86
C VAL A 69 -3.70 -7.20 2.68
N ALA A 70 -4.67 -7.28 3.60
CA ALA A 70 -5.75 -8.25 3.50
C ALA A 70 -6.60 -8.06 2.23
N ALA A 71 -6.97 -6.82 1.91
CA ALA A 71 -7.75 -6.49 0.72
C ALA A 71 -7.01 -6.89 -0.57
N VAL A 72 -5.76 -6.44 -0.74
CA VAL A 72 -4.95 -6.72 -1.93
C VAL A 72 -4.75 -8.21 -2.15
N LEU A 73 -4.50 -8.97 -1.08
CA LEU A 73 -4.29 -10.42 -1.16
C LEU A 73 -5.60 -11.19 -1.42
N SER A 74 -6.74 -10.67 -0.96
CA SER A 74 -8.05 -11.30 -1.12
C SER A 74 -8.70 -11.01 -2.48
N GLU A 75 -8.30 -9.92 -3.15
CA GLU A 75 -8.89 -9.49 -4.41
C GLU A 75 -8.63 -10.52 -5.52
N HIS A 76 -9.63 -11.38 -5.76
CA HIS A 76 -9.68 -12.21 -6.95
C HIS A 76 -9.89 -11.27 -8.13
N VAL A 77 -9.05 -11.40 -9.14
CA VAL A 77 -9.11 -10.57 -10.32
C VAL A 77 -10.40 -10.92 -11.08
N ASP A 78 -11.48 -10.16 -10.86
CA ASP A 78 -12.70 -10.17 -11.70
C ASP A 78 -12.42 -9.50 -13.07
N SER A 79 -11.31 -9.86 -13.72
CA SER A 79 -11.00 -9.41 -15.08
C SER A 79 -11.57 -10.38 -16.13
N ALA A 80 -12.88 -10.62 -16.05
CA ALA A 80 -13.66 -11.23 -17.13
C ALA A 80 -15.05 -10.59 -17.23
N SER A 81 -15.13 -9.26 -17.12
CA SER A 81 -16.23 -8.53 -17.75
C SER A 81 -15.78 -8.15 -19.16
N GLU A 82 -16.07 -9.05 -20.10
CA GLU A 82 -15.95 -8.86 -21.55
C GLU A 82 -16.54 -7.51 -21.99
N PRO A 83 -15.82 -6.70 -22.78
CA PRO A 83 -16.40 -5.55 -23.46
C PRO A 83 -17.10 -6.02 -24.75
N GLY A 84 -18.42 -6.13 -24.71
CA GLY A 84 -19.23 -6.12 -25.93
C GLY A 84 -20.17 -7.30 -26.10
N SER A 85 -21.40 -7.13 -25.61
CA SER A 85 -22.55 -7.69 -26.31
C SER A 85 -23.60 -6.59 -26.43
N GLY A 86 -23.43 -5.75 -27.45
CA GLY A 86 -24.51 -4.91 -27.93
C GLY A 86 -25.66 -5.79 -28.45
N PRO A 87 -26.90 -5.31 -28.43
CA PRO A 87 -28.06 -6.12 -28.81
C PRO A 87 -27.94 -6.53 -30.28
N ARG A 88 -27.98 -7.84 -30.54
CA ARG A 88 -28.27 -8.35 -31.87
C ARG A 88 -29.79 -8.42 -32.06
N ALA A 89 -30.25 -7.52 -32.93
CA ALA A 89 -31.56 -7.44 -33.59
C ALA A 89 -32.77 -7.13 -32.69
#